data_AF-V9IBG3-F1
#
_entry.id   AF-V9IBG3-F1
#
_cell.length_a   1.000
_cell.length_b   1.000
_cell.length_c   1.000
_cell.angle_alpha   90.00
_cell.angle_beta   90.00
_cell.angle_gamma   90.00
#
_symmetry.space_group_name_H-M   'P 1'
#
loop_
_entity.id
_entity.type
_entity.pdbx_description
1 polymer ?
#
loop_
_entity_poly.entity_id
_entity_poly.type
_entity_poly.pdbx_seq_one_letter_code
_entity_poly.pdbx_strand_id
1 'polypeptide(L)'
;MSILSNLTAIKIRGTYTHQGRGFLDDVKLETALRGAAGESADWVEHCDCPHGYVGQFCESCAPGFHHDPPNGGPFALCIPCNCNNHADICEAETGICFK
;
A
#
# COMPACT_ATOMS: atom_id res chain seq x y z
N MET A 1 -6.07 0.13 -1.36
CA MET A 1 -6.45 -1.28 -1.61
C MET A 1 -5.21 -2.13 -1.40
N SER A 2 -5.24 -3.12 -0.51
CA SER A 2 -4.14 -4.07 -0.37
C SER A 2 -4.40 -5.27 -1.27
N ILE A 3 -3.44 -5.62 -2.12
CA ILE A 3 -3.55 -6.74 -3.07
C ILE A 3 -3.57 -8.11 -2.36
N LEU A 4 -3.16 -8.15 -1.08
CA LEU A 4 -3.08 -9.35 -0.23
C LEU A 4 -3.91 -9.15 1.07
N SER A 5 -5.13 -8.60 0.97
CA SER A 5 -6.06 -8.58 2.10
C SER A 5 -7.06 -9.74 2.03
N ASN A 6 -7.32 -10.40 3.17
CA ASN A 6 -8.34 -11.45 3.32
C ASN A 6 -8.13 -12.68 2.42
N LEU A 7 -6.90 -13.22 2.40
CA LEU A 7 -6.56 -14.42 1.64
C LEU A 7 -7.23 -15.66 2.24
N THR A 8 -8.00 -16.38 1.42
CA THR A 8 -8.63 -17.66 1.80
C THR A 8 -7.83 -18.88 1.33
N ALA A 9 -7.00 -18.74 0.30
CA ALA A 9 -6.16 -19.81 -0.21
C ALA A 9 -4.93 -19.26 -0.97
N ILE A 10 -3.79 -19.94 -0.83
CA ILE A 10 -2.57 -19.74 -1.66
C ILE A 10 -2.41 -21.02 -2.50
N LYS A 11 -2.42 -20.88 -3.83
CA LYS A 11 -2.35 -22.02 -4.76
C LYS A 11 -1.03 -21.99 -5.51
N ILE A 12 -0.25 -23.07 -5.41
CA ILE A 12 1.02 -23.23 -6.13
C ILE A 12 0.77 -24.11 -7.35
N ARG A 13 1.11 -23.62 -8.55
CA ARG A 13 0.98 -24.38 -9.80
C ARG A 13 2.11 -25.39 -9.92
N GLY A 14 1.80 -26.69 -9.86
CA GLY A 14 2.74 -27.75 -10.20
C GLY A 14 2.69 -28.09 -11.69
N THR A 15 3.84 -28.16 -12.36
CA THR A 15 3.95 -28.71 -13.72
C THR A 15 4.40 -30.15 -13.62
N TYR A 16 3.50 -31.09 -13.95
CA TYR A 16 3.81 -32.51 -13.91
C TYR A 16 4.37 -32.97 -15.25
N THR A 17 5.60 -33.49 -15.25
CA THR A 17 6.17 -34.26 -16.36
C THR A 17 6.05 -35.76 -16.07
N HIS A 18 6.03 -36.60 -17.09
CA HIS A 18 6.06 -38.05 -16.89
C HIS A 18 7.37 -38.40 -16.16
N GLN A 19 7.27 -38.86 -14.90
CA GLN A 19 8.36 -39.12 -13.94
C GLN A 19 8.91 -37.94 -13.11
N GLY A 20 8.38 -36.71 -13.25
CA GLY A 20 8.75 -35.60 -12.38
C GLY A 20 8.08 -35.72 -11.00
N ARG A 21 8.87 -35.84 -9.92
CA ARG A 21 8.37 -35.69 -8.53
C ARG A 21 8.70 -34.29 -8.03
N GLY A 22 7.70 -33.55 -7.58
CA GLY A 22 7.87 -32.26 -6.89
C GLY A 22 7.52 -32.42 -5.41
N PHE A 23 8.36 -31.88 -4.54
CA PHE A 23 8.11 -31.81 -3.10
C PHE A 23 8.12 -30.35 -2.67
N LEU A 24 7.23 -30.00 -1.75
CA LEU A 24 7.23 -28.73 -1.04
C LEU A 24 7.63 -29.05 0.39
N ASP A 25 8.59 -28.29 0.91
CA ASP A 25 9.06 -28.41 2.29
C ASP A 25 9.25 -27.00 2.86
N ASP A 26 9.21 -26.88 4.19
CA ASP A 26 9.42 -25.62 4.93
C ASP A 26 8.55 -24.42 4.50
N VAL A 27 7.30 -24.67 4.10
CA VAL A 27 6.38 -23.58 3.75
C VAL A 27 5.89 -22.84 5.01
N LYS A 28 6.21 -21.55 5.12
CA LYS A 28 5.78 -20.66 6.20
C LYS A 28 5.09 -19.42 5.65
N LEU A 29 4.13 -18.90 6.41
CA LEU A 29 3.49 -17.61 6.16
C LEU A 29 3.76 -16.71 7.36
N GLU A 30 4.39 -15.57 7.10
CA GLU A 30 4.79 -14.62 8.13
C GLU A 30 4.17 -13.25 7.85
N THR A 31 4.02 -12.45 8.91
CA THR A 31 3.44 -11.10 8.86
C THR A 31 4.32 -10.17 9.66
N ALA A 32 4.65 -9.01 9.11
CA ALA A 32 5.35 -7.97 9.84
C ALA A 32 4.35 -7.00 10.51
N LEU A 33 4.69 -6.55 11.71
CA LEU A 33 3.94 -5.54 12.45
C LEU A 33 4.83 -4.33 12.71
N ARG A 34 4.24 -3.13 12.69
CA ARG A 34 4.96 -1.93 13.11
C ARG A 34 5.15 -1.95 14.63
N GLY A 35 6.40 -1.92 15.09
CA GLY A 35 6.75 -1.90 16.50
C GLY A 35 8.25 -1.92 16.73
N ALA A 36 8.68 -1.67 17.98
CA ALA A 36 10.08 -1.65 18.37
C ALA A 36 10.61 -3.01 18.87
N ALA A 37 9.75 -4.03 18.92
CA ALA A 37 10.08 -5.34 19.46
C ALA A 37 10.03 -6.39 18.34
N GLY A 38 11.06 -7.22 18.26
CA GLY A 38 11.20 -8.29 17.26
C GLY A 38 12.42 -8.10 16.35
N GLU A 39 12.55 -9.00 15.38
CA GLU A 39 13.56 -8.92 14.33
C GLU A 39 13.09 -8.01 13.18
N SER A 40 14.03 -7.39 12.46
CA SER A 40 13.72 -6.58 11.29
C SER A 40 13.12 -7.45 10.18
N ALA A 41 11.98 -7.04 9.63
CA ALA A 41 11.36 -7.73 8.52
C ALA A 41 11.87 -7.16 7.18
N ASP A 42 13.10 -7.52 6.81
CA ASP A 42 13.79 -6.99 5.62
C ASP A 42 13.16 -7.46 4.29
N TRP A 43 12.29 -8.46 4.35
CA TRP A 43 11.50 -8.96 3.22
C TRP A 43 10.25 -8.12 2.93
N VAL A 44 9.91 -7.17 3.82
CA VAL A 44 8.82 -6.22 3.58
C VAL A 44 9.35 -5.10 2.71
N GLU A 45 8.80 -4.97 1.51
CA GLU A 45 9.15 -3.86 0.63
C GLU A 45 8.80 -2.51 1.29
N HIS A 46 9.77 -1.59 1.25
CA HIS A 46 9.57 -0.20 1.64
C HIS A 46 9.56 0.67 0.39
N CYS A 47 8.48 1.41 0.17
CA CYS A 47 8.40 2.34 -0.95
C CYS A 47 8.92 3.72 -0.55
N ASP A 48 9.90 4.24 -1.31
CA ASP A 48 10.28 5.65 -1.26
C ASP A 48 9.22 6.47 -2.00
N CYS A 49 8.37 7.16 -1.25
CA CYS A 49 7.24 7.86 -1.85
C CYS A 49 7.65 9.14 -2.59
N PRO A 50 7.09 9.38 -3.80
CA PRO A 50 7.27 10.64 -4.48
C PRO A 50 6.60 11.78 -3.70
N HIS A 51 6.98 13.01 -4.03
CA HIS A 51 6.43 14.19 -3.38
C HIS A 51 4.89 14.23 -3.48
N GLY A 52 4.24 14.50 -2.35
CA GLY A 52 2.78 14.52 -2.26
C GLY A 52 2.13 13.18 -1.91
N TYR A 53 2.90 12.10 -1.74
CA TYR A 53 2.40 10.77 -1.37
C TYR A 53 2.99 10.28 -0.04
N VAL A 54 2.21 9.48 0.69
CA VAL A 54 2.56 8.83 1.96
C VAL A 54 1.89 7.45 2.06
N GLY A 55 2.34 6.63 3.00
CA GLY A 55 1.84 5.27 3.22
C GLY A 55 2.97 4.24 3.13
N GLN A 56 2.67 2.96 3.33
CA GLN A 56 3.69 1.91 3.09
C GLN A 56 3.90 1.64 1.60
N PHE A 57 2.85 1.88 0.82
CA PHE A 57 2.78 1.62 -0.61
C PHE A 57 2.50 2.91 -1.39
N CYS A 58 2.73 4.07 -0.75
CA CYS A 58 2.43 5.39 -1.30
C CYS A 58 0.98 5.53 -1.77
N GLU A 59 0.06 4.91 -1.01
CA GLU A 59 -1.34 4.75 -1.36
C GLU A 59 -2.24 5.90 -0.88
N SER A 60 -1.67 6.90 -0.21
CA SER A 60 -2.39 8.04 0.36
C SER A 60 -1.68 9.36 0.04
N CYS A 61 -2.42 10.46 -0.04
CA CYS A 61 -1.82 11.77 -0.24
C CYS A 61 -1.21 12.32 1.05
N ALA A 62 -0.05 12.96 0.91
CA ALA A 62 0.62 13.68 1.98
C ALA A 62 -0.24 14.85 2.48
N PRO A 63 -0.05 15.34 3.72
CA PRO A 63 -0.70 16.56 4.18
C PRO A 63 -0.46 17.73 3.20
N GLY A 64 -1.55 18.41 2.81
CA GLY A 64 -1.51 19.46 1.78
C GLY A 64 -1.72 18.98 0.35
N PHE A 65 -1.98 17.69 0.14
CA PHE A 65 -2.35 17.08 -1.14
C PHE A 65 -3.66 16.31 -1.03
N HIS A 66 -4.38 16.17 -2.14
CA HIS A 66 -5.57 15.32 -2.25
C HIS A 66 -5.65 14.56 -3.57
N HIS A 67 -6.47 13.52 -3.63
CA HIS A 67 -6.72 12.75 -4.84
C HIS A 67 -7.48 13.56 -5.89
N ASP A 68 -7.01 13.50 -7.12
CA ASP A 68 -7.69 13.97 -8.33
C ASP A 68 -7.85 12.80 -9.33
N PRO A 69 -9.08 12.38 -9.65
CA PRO A 69 -10.36 12.91 -9.14
C PRO A 69 -10.61 12.55 -7.66
N PRO A 70 -11.47 13.30 -6.94
CA PRO A 70 -11.87 12.98 -5.58
C PRO A 70 -12.38 11.54 -5.46
N ASN A 71 -11.92 10.82 -4.45
CA ASN A 71 -12.18 9.39 -4.23
C ASN A 71 -11.78 8.49 -5.43
N GLY A 72 -10.79 8.91 -6.23
CA GLY A 72 -10.28 8.15 -7.38
C GLY A 72 -9.56 6.85 -7.03
N GLY A 73 -9.38 6.56 -5.73
CA GLY A 73 -8.75 5.36 -5.21
C GLY A 73 -7.23 5.47 -5.14
N PRO A 74 -6.53 4.37 -4.80
CA PRO A 74 -5.11 4.38 -4.44
C PRO A 74 -4.14 4.70 -5.58
N PHE A 75 -4.64 4.82 -6.82
CA PHE A 75 -3.84 5.17 -8.00
C PHE A 75 -4.18 6.55 -8.55
N ALA A 76 -5.05 7.29 -7.87
CA ALA A 76 -5.36 8.67 -8.25
C ALA A 76 -4.14 9.58 -8.02
N LEU A 77 -4.07 10.67 -8.78
CA LEU A 77 -2.96 11.60 -8.64
C LEU A 77 -3.15 12.43 -7.37
N CYS A 78 -2.07 12.63 -6.61
CA CYS A 78 -2.07 13.56 -5.49
C CYS A 78 -1.69 14.96 -6.00
N ILE A 79 -2.64 15.89 -5.94
CA ILE A 79 -2.43 17.30 -6.32
C ILE A 79 -2.49 18.20 -5.09
N PRO A 80 -1.81 19.37 -5.09
CA PRO A 80 -1.84 20.29 -3.96
C PRO A 80 -3.25 20.78 -3.64
N CYS A 81 -3.57 20.94 -2.36
CA CYS A 81 -4.80 21.56 -1.91
C CYS A 81 -4.91 23.00 -2.41
N ASN A 82 -6.07 23.39 -2.93
CA ASN A 82 -6.37 24.77 -3.32
C ASN A 82 -7.47 25.36 -2.44
N CYS A 83 -7.09 25.80 -1.24
CA CYS A 83 -8.00 26.40 -0.26
C CYS A 83 -7.97 27.93 -0.25
N ASN A 84 -7.51 28.57 -1.34
CA ASN A 84 -7.47 30.03 -1.47
C ASN A 84 -6.78 30.76 -0.28
N ASN A 85 -5.70 30.20 0.26
CA ASN A 85 -4.99 30.69 1.46
C ASN A 85 -5.81 30.71 2.76
N HIS A 86 -6.94 30.00 2.83
CA HIS A 86 -7.67 29.80 4.09
C HIS A 86 -7.14 28.60 4.89
N ALA A 87 -6.57 27.61 4.21
CA ALA A 87 -5.98 26.42 4.82
C ALA A 87 -4.84 25.88 3.97
N ASP A 88 -3.81 25.33 4.61
CA ASP A 88 -2.70 24.65 3.92
C ASP A 88 -2.93 23.14 3.81
N ILE A 89 -3.95 22.62 4.51
CA ILE A 89 -4.28 21.19 4.59
C ILE A 89 -5.75 21.01 4.23
N CYS A 90 -6.02 20.00 3.40
CA CYS A 90 -7.37 19.56 3.04
C CYS A 90 -7.50 18.05 3.29
N GLU A 91 -8.73 17.55 3.26
CA GLU A 91 -9.02 16.12 3.36
C GLU A 91 -8.46 15.38 2.13
N ALA A 92 -7.60 14.39 2.38
CA ALA A 92 -6.82 13.70 1.33
C ALA A 92 -7.66 13.05 0.23
N GLU A 93 -8.86 12.54 0.54
CA GLU A 93 -9.67 11.84 -0.46
C GLU A 93 -10.60 12.74 -1.24
N THR A 94 -11.06 13.84 -0.64
CA THR A 94 -12.10 14.68 -1.22
C THR A 94 -11.58 16.04 -1.70
N GLY A 95 -10.43 16.49 -1.18
CA GLY A 95 -9.93 17.85 -1.36
C GLY A 95 -10.69 18.90 -0.55
N ILE A 96 -11.59 18.51 0.35
CA ILE A 96 -12.35 19.46 1.17
C ILE A 96 -11.41 20.15 2.17
N CYS A 97 -11.35 21.47 2.08
CA CYS A 97 -10.55 22.29 2.99
C CYS A 97 -11.13 22.25 4.40
N PHE A 98 -10.25 22.10 5.39
CA PHE A 98 -10.65 22.32 6.77
C PHE A 98 -10.97 23.81 6.98
N LYS A 99 -12.02 24.07 7.77
CA LYS A 99 -12.58 25.40 7.98
C LYS A 99 -11.89 26.14 9.11
#